data_AF-A0A4Z0M8G1-F1
#
_entry.id   AF-A0A4Z0M8G1-F1
#
_cell.length_a   1.000
_cell.length_b   1.000
_cell.length_c   1.000
_cell.angle_alpha   90.00
_cell.angle_beta   90.00
_cell.angle_gamma   90.00
#
_symmetry.space_group_name_H-M   'P 1'
#
loop_
_entity.id
_entity.type
_entity.pdbx_description
1 polymer ?
#
loop_
_entity_poly.entity_id
_entity_poly.type
_entity_poly.pdbx_seq_one_letter_code
_entity_poly.pdbx_strand_id
1 'polypeptide(L)'
;MNRRLMQRDFAMASHFPSLAREMRINPDSHMFAEDIRLFAMPIRHPAPSSPNYNVNLVGAQSEVSRTKDLLSQFSGYGRHSNEELLIDAIGEIVLSLSHEGRALYEIHQQENGQTTLNQFTSQKLIKLPFYYVQLIPAIDQELWKRKFSKLRSSRVWKIEMPSRLGGYKGYRKILSELGRFDSTGPKYWREELENGTISELFNFSEYSLNRDIYLNRITRAWGWNRRAVSSDRSTEYFTIYKSARFNLSEAILREHIIQELNHLLSKLRIECKIQVTGLPTESGIEEALEQLEKGNIGFEEIVTKITI
;
A
#
# COMPACT_ATOMS: atom_id res chain seq x y z
N MET A 1 -16.28 23.92 7.76
CA MET A 1 -16.38 24.16 6.30
C MET A 1 -17.03 22.91 5.69
N ASN A 2 -18.33 23.02 5.38
CA ASN A 2 -19.20 21.90 5.03
C ASN A 2 -18.83 21.28 3.67
N ARG A 3 -18.17 20.12 3.68
CA ARG A 3 -18.25 19.18 2.56
C ARG A 3 -19.70 18.69 2.51
N ARG A 4 -20.54 19.34 1.70
CA ARG A 4 -21.72 18.69 1.13
C ARG A 4 -21.20 17.40 0.50
N LEU A 5 -21.46 16.27 1.15
CA LEU A 5 -21.45 14.97 0.51
C LEU A 5 -22.49 15.09 -0.61
N MET A 6 -22.05 15.54 -1.80
CA MET A 6 -22.74 15.19 -3.02
C MET A 6 -22.87 13.68 -2.95
N GLN A 7 -24.09 13.20 -2.72
CA GLN A 7 -24.46 11.82 -3.01
C GLN A 7 -24.20 11.66 -4.50
N ARG A 8 -22.96 11.35 -4.87
CA ARG A 8 -22.62 10.83 -6.17
C ARG A 8 -23.33 9.48 -6.25
N ASP A 9 -24.01 9.21 -7.37
CA ASP A 9 -24.76 7.98 -7.65
C ASP A 9 -23.85 6.75 -7.79
N PHE A 10 -23.05 6.46 -6.76
CA PHE A 10 -22.19 5.30 -6.71
C PHE A 10 -22.92 4.13 -6.08
N ALA A 11 -22.80 2.98 -6.74
CA ALA A 11 -23.43 1.76 -6.28
C ALA A 11 -22.82 1.31 -4.95
N MET A 12 -21.53 1.53 -4.71
CA MET A 12 -20.81 1.02 -3.54
C MET A 12 -20.58 2.09 -2.47
N ALA A 13 -20.66 1.71 -1.20
CA ALA A 13 -20.29 2.56 -0.07
C ALA A 13 -18.77 2.68 0.02
N SER A 14 -18.27 3.93 0.12
CA SER A 14 -16.83 4.18 0.13
C SER A 14 -16.16 3.71 1.43
N HIS A 15 -16.87 3.80 2.56
CA HIS A 15 -16.40 3.39 3.88
C HIS A 15 -17.60 3.14 4.82
N PHE A 16 -17.32 2.52 5.97
CA PHE A 16 -18.29 2.29 7.04
C PHE A 16 -17.80 2.94 8.34
N PRO A 17 -18.32 4.12 8.73
CA PRO A 17 -17.91 4.80 9.96
C PRO A 17 -18.03 3.91 11.20
N SER A 18 -19.06 3.07 11.26
CA SER A 18 -19.26 2.13 12.36
C SER A 18 -18.10 1.14 12.53
N LEU A 19 -17.48 0.71 11.43
CA LEU A 19 -16.39 -0.27 11.43
C LEU A 19 -15.01 0.38 11.60
N ALA A 20 -14.90 1.71 11.43
CA ALA A 20 -13.65 2.42 11.68
C ALA A 20 -13.25 2.40 13.16
N ARG A 21 -14.22 2.33 14.09
CA ARG A 21 -13.98 2.30 15.55
C ARG A 21 -13.49 0.96 16.08
N GLU A 22 -13.71 -0.14 15.35
CA GLU A 22 -13.26 -1.48 15.76
C GLU A 22 -11.77 -1.72 15.48
N MET A 23 -11.13 -0.90 14.65
CA MET A 23 -9.70 -0.98 14.39
C MET A 23 -8.93 -0.35 15.55
N ARG A 24 -8.64 -1.13 16.60
CA ARG A 24 -7.51 -0.83 17.49
C ARG A 24 -6.27 -0.73 16.62
N ILE A 25 -5.76 0.48 16.42
CA ILE A 25 -4.57 0.73 15.62
C ILE A 25 -3.38 0.16 16.40
N ASN A 26 -2.96 -1.05 16.03
CA ASN A 26 -1.72 -1.60 16.55
C ASN A 26 -0.55 -0.78 15.98
N PRO A 27 0.36 -0.25 16.82
CA PRO A 27 1.45 0.61 16.37
C PRO A 27 2.33 -0.02 15.29
N ASP A 28 2.69 -1.30 15.39
CA ASP A 28 3.54 -1.96 14.40
C ASP A 28 2.83 -2.11 13.06
N SER A 29 1.54 -2.47 13.09
CA SER A 29 0.72 -2.59 11.89
C SER A 29 0.57 -1.24 11.19
N HIS A 30 0.40 -0.17 11.96
CA HIS A 30 0.33 1.19 11.46
C HIS A 30 1.66 1.64 10.85
N MET A 31 2.77 1.50 11.58
CA MET A 31 4.10 1.88 11.09
C MET A 31 4.47 1.11 9.82
N PHE A 32 4.17 -0.19 9.76
CA PHE A 32 4.42 -0.98 8.56
C PHE A 32 3.62 -0.49 7.34
N ALA A 33 2.32 -0.24 7.52
CA ALA A 33 1.47 0.28 6.45
C ALA A 33 1.86 1.70 6.02
N GLU A 34 2.31 2.53 6.97
CA GLU A 34 2.81 3.88 6.72
C GLU A 34 4.13 3.84 5.95
N ASP A 35 5.09 3.02 6.35
CA ASP A 35 6.38 2.91 5.67
C ASP A 35 6.19 2.45 4.22
N ILE A 36 5.35 1.42 3.97
CA ILE A 36 5.02 1.01 2.59
C ILE A 36 4.48 2.17 1.76
N ARG A 37 3.64 3.02 2.36
CA ARG A 37 3.07 4.20 1.69
C ARG A 37 4.12 5.26 1.38
N LEU A 38 5.00 5.53 2.32
CA LEU A 38 5.97 6.62 2.21
C LEU A 38 7.07 6.34 1.18
N PHE A 39 7.41 5.07 0.96
CA PHE A 39 8.57 4.71 0.15
C PHE A 39 8.24 4.09 -1.22
N ALA A 40 6.97 3.77 -1.52
CA ALA A 40 6.59 3.21 -2.82
C ALA A 40 6.89 4.14 -4.03
N MET A 41 6.98 5.45 -3.80
CA MET A 41 7.42 6.45 -4.77
C MET A 41 8.32 7.47 -4.07
N PRO A 42 9.27 8.10 -4.79
CA PRO A 42 10.00 9.26 -4.24
C PRO A 42 8.99 10.38 -3.93
N ILE A 43 8.74 10.63 -2.65
CA ILE A 43 7.82 11.68 -2.22
C ILE A 43 8.55 13.02 -2.26
N ARG A 44 8.09 13.89 -3.17
CA ARG A 44 8.38 15.34 -3.31
C ARG A 44 9.81 15.68 -3.75
N HIS A 45 9.85 16.31 -4.92
CA HIS A 45 11.04 16.72 -5.69
C HIS A 45 11.86 15.54 -6.21
N PRO A 46 12.46 15.64 -7.40
CA PRO A 46 13.56 14.76 -7.74
C PRO A 46 14.59 15.01 -6.64
N ALA A 47 14.75 14.05 -5.75
CA ALA A 47 15.94 14.00 -4.95
C ALA A 47 17.14 14.07 -5.92
N PRO A 48 18.28 14.65 -5.52
CA PRO A 48 19.50 14.62 -6.34
C PRO A 48 19.89 13.20 -6.82
N SER A 49 19.31 12.15 -6.20
CA SER A 49 19.48 10.73 -6.49
C SER A 49 18.73 10.20 -7.72
N SER A 50 17.64 10.82 -8.19
CA SER A 50 16.90 10.38 -9.40
C SER A 50 16.77 11.48 -10.47
N PRO A 51 17.88 12.04 -10.98
CA PRO A 51 17.84 13.07 -12.03
C PRO A 51 17.22 12.57 -13.35
N ASN A 52 17.13 11.25 -13.52
CA ASN A 52 16.65 10.60 -14.74
C ASN A 52 15.21 10.07 -14.62
N TYR A 53 14.51 10.30 -13.51
CA TYR A 53 13.12 9.88 -13.36
C TYR A 53 12.23 10.62 -14.37
N ASN A 54 11.50 9.86 -15.19
CA ASN A 54 10.65 10.42 -16.22
C ASN A 54 9.44 9.50 -16.48
N VAL A 55 8.28 10.11 -16.77
CA VAL A 55 7.03 9.40 -17.07
C VAL A 55 6.55 9.75 -18.49
N ASN A 56 6.65 8.76 -19.37
CA ASN A 56 6.19 8.87 -20.74
C ASN A 56 4.80 8.23 -20.90
N LEU A 57 3.87 8.98 -21.47
CA LEU A 57 2.57 8.49 -21.91
C LEU A 57 2.64 8.24 -23.41
N VAL A 58 2.62 6.98 -23.83
CA VAL A 58 2.81 6.57 -25.23
C VAL A 58 1.45 6.22 -25.84
N GLY A 59 0.97 7.07 -26.75
CA GLY A 59 -0.30 6.90 -27.45
C GLY A 59 -0.63 8.12 -28.32
N ALA A 60 -1.76 8.08 -29.02
CA ALA A 60 -2.26 9.27 -29.73
C ALA A 60 -2.61 10.40 -28.75
N GLN A 61 -2.53 11.66 -29.19
CA GLN A 61 -2.72 12.82 -28.30
C GLN A 61 -4.07 12.81 -27.56
N SER A 62 -5.14 12.34 -28.20
CA SER A 62 -6.45 12.16 -27.58
C SER A 62 -6.44 11.12 -26.46
N GLU A 63 -5.73 10.01 -26.66
CA GLU A 63 -5.61 8.91 -25.69
C GLU A 63 -4.71 9.28 -24.51
N VAL A 64 -3.66 10.07 -24.77
CA VAL A 64 -2.82 10.68 -23.73
C VAL A 64 -3.65 11.62 -22.86
N SER A 65 -4.50 12.47 -23.46
CA SER A 65 -5.40 13.35 -22.70
C SER A 65 -6.36 12.55 -21.81
N ARG A 66 -7.02 11.52 -22.37
CA ARG A 66 -7.92 10.64 -21.60
C ARG A 66 -7.20 9.94 -20.44
N THR A 67 -5.93 9.56 -20.64
CA THR A 67 -5.09 8.97 -19.59
C THR A 67 -4.80 9.98 -18.48
N LYS A 68 -4.47 11.23 -18.83
CA LYS A 68 -4.26 12.30 -17.85
C LYS A 68 -5.54 12.58 -17.05
N ASP A 69 -6.68 12.66 -17.71
CA ASP A 69 -7.98 12.87 -17.07
C ASP A 69 -8.38 11.73 -16.12
N LEU A 70 -7.90 10.52 -16.39
CA LEU A 70 -8.08 9.37 -15.50
C LEU A 70 -7.15 9.47 -14.28
N LEU A 71 -5.86 9.73 -14.50
CA LEU A 71 -4.87 9.88 -13.43
C LEU A 71 -5.17 11.09 -12.52
N SER A 72 -5.73 12.16 -13.07
CA SER A 72 -6.07 13.36 -12.30
C SER A 72 -7.20 13.14 -11.30
N GLN A 73 -7.92 12.02 -11.36
CA GLN A 73 -8.95 11.67 -10.39
C GLN A 73 -8.38 11.23 -9.04
N PHE A 74 -7.10 10.83 -9.03
CA PHE A 74 -6.37 10.53 -7.81
C PHE A 74 -5.72 11.79 -7.21
N SER A 75 -5.41 12.78 -8.04
CA SER A 75 -4.82 14.04 -7.57
C SER A 75 -5.88 14.99 -7.00
N GLY A 76 -5.72 15.39 -5.74
CA GLY A 76 -6.59 16.39 -5.10
C GLY A 76 -6.31 17.85 -5.51
N TYR A 77 -5.27 18.08 -6.34
CA TYR A 77 -4.75 19.41 -6.71
C TYR A 77 -4.49 19.48 -8.21
N GLY A 78 -4.57 20.68 -8.79
CA GLY A 78 -4.36 20.94 -10.23
C GLY A 78 -2.91 20.77 -10.69
N ARG A 79 -2.36 19.57 -10.54
CA ARG A 79 -1.04 19.19 -11.01
C ARG A 79 -1.06 18.96 -12.53
N HIS A 80 0.08 19.20 -13.18
CA HIS A 80 0.14 19.28 -14.65
C HIS A 80 1.16 18.34 -15.29
N SER A 81 2.19 17.90 -14.56
CA SER A 81 3.19 16.98 -15.09
C SER A 81 2.73 15.52 -15.05
N ASN A 82 3.24 14.69 -15.96
CA ASN A 82 2.88 13.26 -16.01
C ASN A 82 3.39 12.53 -14.75
N GLU A 83 4.56 12.94 -14.28
CA GLU A 83 5.27 12.47 -13.11
C GLU A 83 4.41 12.64 -11.86
N GLU A 84 3.91 13.85 -11.65
CA GLU A 84 3.09 14.19 -10.49
C GLU A 84 1.75 13.45 -10.50
N LEU A 85 1.11 13.36 -11.67
CA LEU A 85 -0.15 12.63 -11.84
C LEU A 85 0.03 11.15 -11.51
N LEU A 86 1.11 10.54 -11.97
CA LEU A 86 1.41 9.14 -11.68
C LEU A 86 1.77 8.92 -10.20
N ILE A 87 2.58 9.81 -9.61
CA ILE A 87 2.93 9.75 -8.17
C ILE A 87 1.67 9.80 -7.31
N ASP A 88 0.73 10.70 -7.61
CA ASP A 88 -0.53 10.79 -6.85
C ASP A 88 -1.38 9.54 -7.04
N ALA A 89 -1.52 9.04 -8.27
CA ALA A 89 -2.26 7.82 -8.56
C ALA A 89 -1.69 6.62 -7.80
N ILE A 90 -0.36 6.42 -7.86
CA ILE A 90 0.31 5.34 -7.12
C ILE A 90 0.14 5.57 -5.61
N GLY A 91 0.33 6.78 -5.10
CA GLY A 91 0.21 7.09 -3.68
C GLY A 91 -1.16 6.74 -3.09
N GLU A 92 -2.25 7.07 -3.79
CA GLU A 92 -3.62 6.74 -3.38
C GLU A 92 -3.91 5.23 -3.45
N ILE A 93 -3.40 4.56 -4.48
CA ILE A 93 -3.52 3.09 -4.62
C ILE A 93 -2.75 2.40 -3.50
N VAL A 94 -1.50 2.81 -3.24
CA VAL A 94 -0.65 2.24 -2.18
C VAL A 94 -1.26 2.48 -0.81
N LEU A 95 -1.83 3.66 -0.54
CA LEU A 95 -2.56 3.93 0.71
C LEU A 95 -3.66 2.87 0.93
N SER A 96 -4.42 2.59 -0.11
CA SER A 96 -5.52 1.61 -0.07
C SER A 96 -4.99 0.18 0.13
N LEU A 97 -3.93 -0.18 -0.60
CA LEU A 97 -3.26 -1.47 -0.48
C LEU A 97 -2.64 -1.65 0.91
N SER A 98 -2.01 -0.63 1.48
CA SER A 98 -1.31 -0.76 2.76
C SER A 98 -2.27 -0.98 3.93
N HIS A 99 -3.49 -0.43 3.88
CA HIS A 99 -4.51 -0.66 4.89
C HIS A 99 -5.30 -1.97 4.70
N GLU A 100 -5.75 -2.24 3.48
CA GLU A 100 -6.68 -3.34 3.21
C GLU A 100 -6.04 -4.53 2.48
N GLY A 101 -4.82 -4.44 1.99
CA GLY A 101 -4.18 -5.45 1.13
C GLY A 101 -4.75 -5.52 -0.28
N ARG A 102 -5.74 -4.67 -0.59
CA ARG A 102 -6.40 -4.54 -1.89
C ARG A 102 -7.00 -3.15 -2.04
N ALA A 103 -7.01 -2.63 -3.27
CA ALA A 103 -7.69 -1.40 -3.64
C ALA A 103 -8.83 -1.74 -4.60
N LEU A 104 -10.02 -1.19 -4.34
CA LEU A 104 -11.22 -1.45 -5.13
C LEU A 104 -11.82 -0.15 -5.62
N TYR A 105 -12.07 -0.07 -6.92
CA TYR A 105 -12.66 1.09 -7.58
C TYR A 105 -13.87 0.67 -8.41
N GLU A 106 -14.95 1.42 -8.26
CA GLU A 106 -16.11 1.38 -9.14
C GLU A 106 -15.82 2.23 -10.38
N ILE A 107 -15.94 1.61 -11.55
CA ILE A 107 -15.85 2.26 -12.86
C ILE A 107 -17.25 2.79 -13.22
N HIS A 108 -17.33 4.09 -13.42
CA HIS A 108 -18.55 4.78 -13.81
C HIS A 108 -18.31 5.60 -15.08
N GLN A 109 -18.98 5.23 -16.17
CA GLN A 109 -18.99 5.99 -17.41
C GLN A 109 -20.12 7.01 -17.36
N GLN A 110 -19.76 8.29 -17.47
CA GLN A 110 -20.70 9.41 -17.55
C GLN A 110 -21.28 9.54 -18.95
N GLU A 111 -22.40 10.25 -19.08
CA GLU A 111 -23.09 10.48 -20.36
C GLU A 111 -22.23 11.22 -21.39
N ASN A 112 -21.32 12.09 -20.93
CA ASN A 112 -20.34 12.79 -21.77
C ASN A 112 -19.18 11.89 -22.25
N GLY A 113 -19.20 10.59 -21.94
CA GLY A 113 -18.13 9.63 -22.27
C GLY A 113 -16.95 9.64 -21.30
N GLN A 114 -16.93 10.52 -20.29
CA GLN A 114 -15.89 10.56 -19.28
C GLN A 114 -15.99 9.36 -18.35
N THR A 115 -14.86 8.71 -18.10
CA THR A 115 -14.79 7.61 -17.11
C THR A 115 -14.38 8.18 -15.77
N THR A 116 -15.12 7.82 -14.72
CA THR A 116 -14.79 8.16 -13.34
C THR A 116 -14.54 6.89 -12.51
N LEU A 117 -13.59 6.99 -11.58
CA LEU A 117 -13.23 5.96 -10.62
C LEU A 117 -13.66 6.40 -9.23
N ASN A 118 -14.40 5.54 -8.55
CA ASN A 118 -14.77 5.78 -7.16
C ASN A 118 -14.27 4.64 -6.28
N GLN A 119 -13.40 4.97 -5.33
CA GLN A 119 -12.90 3.98 -4.39
C GLN A 119 -14.01 3.49 -3.45
N PHE A 120 -14.02 2.20 -3.16
CA PHE A 120 -14.90 1.63 -2.14
C PHE A 120 -14.22 0.62 -1.23
N THR A 121 -14.67 0.57 0.04
CA THR A 121 -14.10 -0.34 1.03
C THR A 121 -14.44 -1.78 0.72
N SER A 122 -13.50 -2.66 1.04
CA SER A 122 -13.65 -4.08 0.86
C SER A 122 -14.26 -4.78 2.09
N GLN A 123 -14.58 -4.03 3.14
CA GLN A 123 -15.31 -4.51 4.30
C GLN A 123 -16.72 -4.96 3.92
N LYS A 124 -17.18 -6.07 4.52
CA LYS A 124 -18.51 -6.66 4.29
C LYS A 124 -18.84 -6.89 2.80
N LEU A 125 -17.81 -7.09 1.98
CA LEU A 125 -17.91 -7.31 0.55
C LEU A 125 -17.87 -8.81 0.23
N ILE A 126 -18.91 -9.28 -0.46
CA ILE A 126 -19.05 -10.66 -0.93
C ILE A 126 -18.85 -10.66 -2.45
N LYS A 127 -17.95 -11.52 -2.94
CA LYS A 127 -17.73 -11.73 -4.37
C LYS A 127 -18.56 -12.92 -4.85
N LEU A 128 -19.42 -12.67 -5.83
CA LEU A 128 -20.16 -13.67 -6.61
C LEU A 128 -19.57 -13.73 -8.04
N PRO A 129 -19.87 -14.76 -8.86
CA PRO A 129 -19.27 -14.94 -10.19
C PRO A 129 -19.36 -13.72 -11.13
N PHE A 130 -20.43 -12.93 -11.03
CA PHE A 130 -20.67 -11.75 -11.89
C PHE A 130 -20.91 -10.45 -11.14
N TYR A 131 -20.94 -10.52 -9.80
CA TYR A 131 -21.34 -9.41 -8.97
C TYR A 131 -20.48 -9.29 -7.71
N TYR A 132 -20.31 -8.06 -7.29
CA TYR A 132 -19.91 -7.71 -5.94
C TYR A 132 -21.16 -7.28 -5.19
N VAL A 133 -21.35 -7.84 -4.00
CA VAL A 133 -22.44 -7.46 -3.09
C VAL A 133 -21.81 -6.95 -1.81
N GLN A 134 -22.10 -5.70 -1.44
CA GLN A 134 -21.61 -5.10 -0.20
C GLN A 134 -22.77 -4.95 0.77
N LEU A 135 -22.63 -5.54 1.95
CA LEU A 135 -23.62 -5.46 3.01
C LEU A 135 -23.33 -4.22 3.87
N ILE A 136 -24.34 -3.38 4.07
CA ILE A 136 -24.20 -2.13 4.82
C ILE A 136 -24.56 -2.41 6.28
N PRO A 137 -23.64 -2.18 7.24
CA PRO A 137 -23.91 -2.36 8.67
C PRO A 137 -25.16 -1.59 9.09
N ALA A 138 -25.98 -2.16 9.98
CA ALA A 138 -27.25 -1.57 10.40
C ALA A 138 -27.11 -0.10 10.85
N ILE A 139 -26.03 0.21 11.57
CA ILE A 139 -25.69 1.55 12.07
C ILE A 139 -25.47 2.55 10.92
N ASP A 140 -24.94 2.10 9.78
CA ASP A 140 -24.62 2.96 8.63
C ASP A 140 -25.74 3.00 7.57
N GLN A 141 -26.84 2.25 7.75
CA GLN A 141 -27.92 2.17 6.76
C GLN A 141 -28.66 3.49 6.58
N GLU A 142 -28.77 4.32 7.62
CA GLU A 142 -29.39 5.64 7.52
C GLU A 142 -28.55 6.59 6.66
N LEU A 143 -27.21 6.55 6.83
CA LEU A 143 -26.27 7.34 6.05
C LEU A 143 -26.33 6.97 4.56
N TRP A 144 -26.32 5.67 4.26
CA TRP A 144 -26.29 5.17 2.89
C TRP A 144 -27.67 4.98 2.25
N LYS A 145 -28.76 5.01 3.04
CA LYS A 145 -30.16 4.80 2.62
C LYS A 145 -30.42 3.46 1.91
N ARG A 146 -29.63 2.42 2.21
CA ARG A 146 -29.76 1.06 1.65
C ARG A 146 -29.18 0.03 2.59
N LYS A 147 -29.66 -1.21 2.47
CA LYS A 147 -29.18 -2.39 3.24
C LYS A 147 -28.02 -3.11 2.56
N PHE A 148 -28.03 -3.14 1.24
CA PHE A 148 -26.99 -3.75 0.44
C PHE A 148 -26.79 -2.98 -0.86
N SER A 149 -25.60 -3.13 -1.41
CA SER A 149 -25.18 -2.60 -2.70
C SER A 149 -24.79 -3.74 -3.61
N LYS A 150 -25.09 -3.63 -4.90
CA LYS A 150 -24.75 -4.63 -5.92
C LYS A 150 -24.10 -3.96 -7.11
N LEU A 151 -22.94 -4.46 -7.52
CA LEU A 151 -22.17 -3.94 -8.65
C LEU A 151 -21.73 -5.10 -9.55
N ARG A 152 -21.85 -4.95 -10.87
CA ARG A 152 -21.32 -5.96 -11.83
C ARG A 152 -19.80 -6.01 -11.74
N SER A 153 -19.23 -7.21 -11.76
CA SER A 153 -17.77 -7.39 -11.70
C SER A 153 -17.03 -6.70 -12.85
N SER A 154 -17.66 -6.55 -14.02
CA SER A 154 -17.09 -5.78 -15.14
C SER A 154 -16.85 -4.31 -14.81
N ARG A 155 -17.65 -3.73 -13.90
CA ARG A 155 -17.54 -2.34 -13.43
C ARG A 155 -16.61 -2.18 -12.23
N VAL A 156 -15.92 -3.24 -11.80
CA VAL A 156 -14.95 -3.16 -10.72
C VAL A 156 -13.55 -3.22 -11.31
N TRP A 157 -12.71 -2.28 -10.92
CA TRP A 157 -11.26 -2.41 -11.02
C TRP A 157 -10.72 -2.77 -9.64
N LYS A 158 -9.94 -3.85 -9.59
CA LYS A 158 -9.43 -4.44 -8.36
C LYS A 158 -7.93 -4.60 -8.51
N ILE A 159 -7.21 -4.06 -7.54
CA ILE A 159 -5.78 -4.22 -7.37
C ILE A 159 -5.58 -4.96 -6.06
N GLU A 160 -4.75 -6.00 -6.04
CA GLU A 160 -4.40 -6.73 -4.83
C GLU A 160 -2.90 -6.59 -4.59
N MET A 161 -2.45 -6.82 -3.35
CA MET A 161 -1.01 -6.93 -3.13
C MET A 161 -0.41 -8.00 -4.07
N PRO A 162 0.78 -7.77 -4.63
CA PRO A 162 1.40 -8.73 -5.54
C PRO A 162 1.69 -10.04 -4.80
N SER A 163 1.59 -11.16 -5.52
CA SER A 163 1.77 -12.52 -4.94
C SER A 163 3.13 -12.69 -4.29
N ARG A 164 4.18 -12.10 -4.88
CA ARG A 164 5.56 -12.06 -4.34
C ARG A 164 5.64 -11.44 -2.94
N LEU A 165 4.74 -10.50 -2.63
CA LEU A 165 4.63 -9.84 -1.32
C LEU A 165 3.54 -10.46 -0.44
N GLY A 166 3.09 -11.67 -0.77
CA GLY A 166 2.14 -12.48 -0.02
C GLY A 166 0.70 -12.43 -0.55
N GLY A 167 0.42 -11.63 -1.58
CA GLY A 167 -0.95 -11.45 -2.07
C GLY A 167 -1.87 -10.79 -1.05
N TYR A 168 -3.15 -10.66 -1.38
CA TYR A 168 -4.16 -10.12 -0.45
C TYR A 168 -4.19 -10.86 0.90
N LYS A 169 -4.26 -12.20 0.87
CA LYS A 169 -4.38 -13.01 2.09
C LYS A 169 -3.11 -13.02 2.94
N GLY A 170 -1.94 -13.15 2.31
CA GLY A 170 -0.66 -13.15 3.03
C GLY A 170 -0.36 -11.79 3.64
N TYR A 171 -0.64 -10.70 2.93
CA TYR A 171 -0.49 -9.36 3.49
C TYR A 171 -1.43 -9.11 4.68
N ARG A 172 -2.70 -9.51 4.57
CA ARG A 172 -3.65 -9.42 5.70
C ARG A 172 -3.23 -10.26 6.90
N LYS A 173 -2.60 -11.42 6.65
CA LYS A 173 -2.00 -12.22 7.72
C LYS A 173 -0.85 -11.46 8.39
N ILE A 174 0.04 -10.83 7.63
CA ILE A 174 1.13 -10.02 8.19
C ILE A 174 0.57 -8.91 9.09
N LEU A 175 -0.39 -8.12 8.62
CA LEU A 175 -1.03 -7.08 9.44
C LEU A 175 -1.66 -7.64 10.72
N SER A 176 -2.33 -8.79 10.63
CA SER A 176 -2.91 -9.44 11.82
C SER A 176 -1.84 -9.91 12.81
N GLU A 177 -0.71 -10.42 12.32
CA GLU A 177 0.38 -10.93 13.16
C GLU A 177 1.21 -9.80 13.77
N LEU A 178 1.39 -8.68 13.07
CA LEU A 178 1.91 -7.43 13.64
C LEU A 178 1.01 -6.94 14.78
N GLY A 179 -0.30 -7.10 14.60
CA GLY A 179 -1.35 -6.81 15.58
C GLY A 179 -1.31 -7.64 16.87
N ARG A 180 -0.58 -8.76 16.88
CA ARG A 180 -0.75 -9.82 17.88
C ARG A 180 -0.16 -9.50 19.24
N PHE A 181 0.95 -8.77 19.27
CA PHE A 181 1.67 -8.44 20.50
C PHE A 181 1.52 -6.97 20.82
N ASP A 182 1.32 -6.66 22.10
CA ASP A 182 1.34 -5.28 22.57
C ASP A 182 2.79 -4.80 22.67
N SER A 183 3.05 -3.58 22.20
CA SER A 183 4.35 -2.94 22.27
C SER A 183 4.79 -2.63 23.70
N THR A 184 3.85 -2.53 24.64
CA THR A 184 4.11 -2.16 26.05
C THR A 184 4.45 -3.34 26.95
N GLY A 185 4.11 -4.57 26.53
CA GLY A 185 4.34 -5.78 27.31
C GLY A 185 3.15 -6.74 27.28
N PRO A 186 3.30 -7.96 27.84
CA PRO A 186 2.20 -8.91 27.92
C PRO A 186 0.98 -8.34 28.65
N LYS A 187 -0.22 -8.83 28.31
CA LYS A 187 -1.47 -8.37 28.94
C LYS A 187 -1.47 -8.55 30.46
N TYR A 188 -0.99 -9.69 30.96
CA TYR A 188 -0.94 -9.97 32.39
C TYR A 188 -0.05 -8.98 33.15
N TRP A 189 1.04 -8.49 32.55
CA TRP A 189 1.91 -7.53 33.21
C TRP A 189 1.23 -6.16 33.38
N ARG A 190 0.41 -5.74 32.42
CA ARG A 190 -0.42 -4.54 32.59
C ARG A 190 -1.46 -4.72 33.70
N GLU A 191 -2.10 -5.88 33.75
CA GLU A 191 -3.07 -6.20 34.80
C GLU A 191 -2.39 -6.21 36.18
N GLU A 192 -1.17 -6.75 36.28
CA GLU A 192 -0.35 -6.71 37.49
C GLU A 192 -0.03 -5.26 37.90
N LEU A 193 0.43 -4.43 36.97
CA LEU A 193 0.76 -3.02 37.21
C LEU A 193 -0.48 -2.22 37.66
N GLU A 194 -1.64 -2.44 37.02
CA GLU A 194 -2.92 -1.84 37.40
C GLU A 194 -3.36 -2.27 38.81
N ASN A 195 -3.01 -3.49 39.23
CA ASN A 195 -3.28 -4.02 40.56
C ASN A 195 -2.20 -3.67 41.60
N GLY A 196 -1.17 -2.91 41.23
CA GLY A 196 -0.07 -2.53 42.12
C GLY A 196 0.87 -3.68 42.49
N THR A 197 0.79 -4.80 41.78
CA THR A 197 1.70 -5.95 41.91
C THR A 197 2.74 -5.87 40.80
N ILE A 198 4.03 -5.99 41.10
CA ILE A 198 5.07 -6.08 40.06
C ILE A 198 5.73 -7.43 40.23
N SER A 199 5.52 -8.34 39.27
CA SER A 199 6.25 -9.60 39.24
C SER A 199 7.71 -9.35 38.86
N GLU A 200 8.62 -9.59 39.80
CA GLU A 200 10.08 -9.53 39.55
C GLU A 200 10.56 -10.65 38.59
N LEU A 201 9.70 -11.63 38.30
CA LEU A 201 10.05 -12.81 37.51
C LEU A 201 10.00 -12.56 36.00
N PHE A 202 9.49 -11.43 35.53
CA PHE A 202 9.37 -11.18 34.09
C PHE A 202 10.58 -10.45 33.50
N ASN A 203 11.23 -11.10 32.53
CA ASN A 203 12.37 -10.54 31.81
C ASN A 203 11.94 -9.75 30.56
N PHE A 204 11.84 -8.42 30.71
CA PHE A 204 11.51 -7.50 29.61
C PHE A 204 12.50 -7.54 28.45
N SER A 205 13.79 -7.73 28.74
CA SER A 205 14.84 -7.77 27.73
C SER A 205 14.65 -8.97 26.81
N GLU A 206 14.33 -10.13 27.39
CA GLU A 206 14.05 -11.35 26.63
C GLU A 206 12.74 -11.25 25.85
N TYR A 207 11.68 -10.69 26.45
CA TYR A 207 10.42 -10.44 25.74
C TYR A 207 10.61 -9.52 24.53
N SER A 208 11.32 -8.40 24.72
CA SER A 208 11.65 -7.46 23.65
C SER A 208 12.44 -8.15 22.52
N LEU A 209 13.46 -8.93 22.86
CA LEU A 209 14.25 -9.68 21.89
C LEU A 209 13.41 -10.70 21.11
N ASN A 210 12.59 -11.49 21.80
CA ASN A 210 11.73 -12.49 21.16
C ASN A 210 10.68 -11.85 20.25
N ARG A 211 10.11 -10.70 20.68
CA ARG A 211 9.22 -9.90 19.84
C ARG A 211 9.94 -9.38 18.61
N ASP A 212 11.17 -8.89 18.74
CA ASP A 212 11.98 -8.42 17.60
C ASP A 212 12.25 -9.54 16.58
N ILE A 213 12.66 -10.71 17.06
CA ILE A 213 12.88 -11.91 16.22
C ILE A 213 11.58 -12.30 15.51
N TYR A 214 10.45 -12.29 16.23
CA TYR A 214 9.15 -12.61 15.67
C TYR A 214 8.75 -11.64 14.55
N LEU A 215 8.83 -10.33 14.82
CA LEU A 215 8.46 -9.29 13.87
C LEU A 215 9.35 -9.35 12.62
N ASN A 216 10.66 -9.53 12.79
CA ASN A 216 11.60 -9.73 11.68
C ASN A 216 11.26 -10.96 10.83
N ARG A 217 10.78 -12.04 11.46
CA ARG A 217 10.40 -13.27 10.75
C ARG A 217 9.16 -13.05 9.90
N ILE A 218 8.12 -12.40 10.43
CA ILE A 218 6.86 -12.21 9.69
C ILE A 218 7.00 -11.17 8.57
N THR A 219 7.88 -10.18 8.69
CA THR A 219 8.13 -9.17 7.65
C THR A 219 9.37 -9.46 6.80
N ARG A 220 9.98 -10.64 6.93
CA ARG A 220 11.18 -11.04 6.19
C ARG A 220 11.03 -10.88 4.67
N ALA A 221 9.86 -11.25 4.14
CA ALA A 221 9.58 -11.11 2.71
C ALA A 221 9.68 -9.65 2.24
N TRP A 222 9.27 -8.72 3.09
CA TRP A 222 9.28 -7.29 2.83
C TRP A 222 10.62 -6.62 3.14
N GLY A 223 11.44 -7.17 4.04
CA GLY A 223 12.69 -6.52 4.46
C GLY A 223 12.48 -5.35 5.43
N TRP A 224 11.27 -5.15 5.97
CA TRP A 224 10.94 -4.00 6.81
C TRP A 224 11.85 -3.86 8.04
N ASN A 225 12.59 -2.75 8.11
CA ASN A 225 13.58 -2.49 9.16
C ASN A 225 12.98 -1.91 10.46
N ARG A 226 11.67 -1.62 10.50
CA ARG A 226 10.95 -1.05 11.66
C ARG A 226 11.52 0.27 12.16
N ARG A 227 12.14 1.05 11.27
CA ARG A 227 12.84 2.31 11.63
C ARG A 227 13.91 2.09 12.72
N ALA A 228 14.44 0.87 12.84
CA ALA A 228 15.44 0.55 13.84
C ALA A 228 16.77 1.21 13.46
N VAL A 229 17.19 2.18 14.26
CA VAL A 229 18.45 2.92 14.08
C VAL A 229 19.60 2.23 14.83
N SER A 230 19.33 1.42 15.86
CA SER A 230 20.39 0.81 16.66
C SER A 230 20.97 -0.46 16.02
N SER A 231 22.31 -0.52 16.00
CA SER A 231 23.10 -1.69 15.59
C SER A 231 23.26 -2.72 16.71
N ASP A 232 22.80 -2.43 17.92
CA ASP A 232 23.03 -3.26 19.13
C ASP A 232 22.60 -4.72 18.98
N ARG A 233 21.65 -5.01 18.08
CA ARG A 233 21.07 -6.35 17.84
C ARG A 233 21.16 -6.79 16.38
N SER A 234 21.93 -6.10 15.55
CA SER A 234 21.99 -6.32 14.10
C SER A 234 23.39 -6.07 13.57
N THR A 235 23.88 -6.95 12.70
CA THR A 235 25.09 -6.65 11.95
C THR A 235 24.81 -5.56 10.92
N GLU A 236 25.84 -4.81 10.54
CA GLU A 236 25.76 -3.82 9.45
C GLU A 236 25.26 -4.48 8.15
N TYR A 237 25.80 -5.66 7.83
CA TYR A 237 25.33 -6.48 6.71
C TYR A 237 23.82 -6.72 6.76
N PHE A 238 23.28 -7.15 7.91
CA PHE A 238 21.85 -7.46 8.04
C PHE A 238 20.98 -6.21 7.87
N THR A 239 21.42 -5.07 8.41
CA THR A 239 20.73 -3.79 8.26
C THR A 239 20.65 -3.35 6.80
N ILE A 240 21.78 -3.39 6.08
CA ILE A 240 21.87 -3.03 4.66
C ILE A 240 21.04 -4.00 3.81
N TYR A 241 21.19 -5.30 4.06
CA TYR A 241 20.43 -6.34 3.36
C TYR A 241 18.92 -6.13 3.50
N LYS A 242 18.44 -5.81 4.72
CA LYS A 242 17.02 -5.52 4.95
C LYS A 242 16.56 -4.26 4.23
N SER A 243 17.35 -3.19 4.25
CA SER A 243 17.04 -1.97 3.50
C SER A 243 16.95 -2.23 2.00
N ALA A 244 17.89 -2.97 1.42
CA ALA A 244 17.85 -3.38 0.01
C ALA A 244 16.64 -4.26 -0.32
N ARG A 245 16.27 -5.20 0.56
CA ARG A 245 15.05 -6.02 0.44
C ARG A 245 13.76 -5.19 0.52
N PHE A 246 13.77 -4.11 1.30
CA PHE A 246 12.63 -3.19 1.39
C PHE A 246 12.47 -2.38 0.10
N ASN A 247 13.57 -1.83 -0.43
CA ASN A 247 13.60 -1.20 -1.76
C ASN A 247 13.13 -2.15 -2.87
N LEU A 248 13.52 -3.43 -2.81
CA LEU A 248 13.01 -4.46 -3.74
C LEU A 248 11.48 -4.59 -3.64
N SER A 249 10.95 -4.60 -2.41
CA SER A 249 9.50 -4.72 -2.19
C SER A 249 8.73 -3.50 -2.72
N GLU A 250 9.32 -2.32 -2.59
CA GLU A 250 8.79 -1.08 -3.18
C GLU A 250 8.79 -1.11 -4.70
N ALA A 251 9.88 -1.57 -5.32
CA ALA A 251 9.98 -1.71 -6.77
C ALA A 251 8.94 -2.71 -7.30
N ILE A 252 8.79 -3.88 -6.66
CA ILE A 252 7.76 -4.87 -6.98
C ILE A 252 6.37 -4.24 -6.91
N LEU A 253 6.07 -3.50 -5.83
CA LEU A 253 4.76 -2.88 -5.63
C LEU A 253 4.47 -1.80 -6.68
N ARG A 254 5.44 -0.92 -6.93
CA ARG A 254 5.34 0.17 -7.92
C ARG A 254 5.13 -0.37 -9.32
N GLU A 255 5.95 -1.31 -9.76
CA GLU A 255 5.84 -1.92 -11.09
C GLU A 255 4.51 -2.66 -11.25
N HIS A 256 4.06 -3.37 -10.21
CA HIS A 256 2.75 -4.01 -10.20
C HIS A 256 1.61 -3.00 -10.38
N ILE A 257 1.63 -1.88 -9.66
CA ILE A 257 0.58 -0.85 -9.79
C ILE A 257 0.60 -0.21 -11.19
N ILE A 258 1.77 0.06 -11.76
CA ILE A 258 1.90 0.60 -13.13
C ILE A 258 1.33 -0.41 -14.15
N GLN A 259 1.58 -1.70 -13.97
CA GLN A 259 0.99 -2.75 -14.80
C GLN A 259 -0.54 -2.79 -14.67
N GLU A 260 -1.07 -2.67 -13.45
CA GLU A 260 -2.51 -2.63 -13.20
C GLU A 260 -3.19 -1.38 -13.77
N LEU A 261 -2.52 -0.22 -13.73
CA LEU A 261 -2.97 0.99 -14.40
C LEU A 261 -3.03 0.79 -15.92
N ASN A 262 -1.99 0.22 -16.52
CA ASN A 262 -1.99 -0.10 -17.95
C ASN A 262 -3.08 -1.12 -18.31
N HIS A 263 -3.35 -2.10 -17.45
CA HIS A 263 -4.45 -3.05 -17.62
C HIS A 263 -5.82 -2.34 -17.57
N LEU A 264 -5.99 -1.38 -16.67
CA LEU A 264 -7.18 -0.54 -16.63
C LEU A 264 -7.35 0.27 -17.92
N LEU A 265 -6.30 0.92 -18.43
CA LEU A 265 -6.36 1.66 -19.69
C LEU A 265 -6.83 0.76 -20.83
N SER A 266 -6.25 -0.43 -20.97
CA SER A 266 -6.67 -1.43 -21.95
C SER A 266 -8.14 -1.84 -21.76
N LYS A 267 -8.57 -2.10 -20.52
CA LYS A 267 -9.96 -2.44 -20.18
C LYS A 267 -10.94 -1.33 -20.56
N LEU A 268 -10.53 -0.06 -20.45
CA LEU A 268 -11.32 1.12 -20.83
C LEU A 268 -11.22 1.46 -22.32
N ARG A 269 -10.48 0.66 -23.10
CA ARG A 269 -10.19 0.93 -24.52
C ARG A 269 -9.54 2.32 -24.69
N ILE A 270 -8.57 2.59 -23.83
CA ILE A 270 -7.68 3.75 -23.95
C ILE A 270 -6.37 3.22 -24.54
N GLU A 271 -6.04 3.64 -25.76
CA GLU A 271 -4.84 3.19 -26.49
C GLU A 271 -3.62 4.05 -26.09
N CYS A 272 -3.29 3.98 -24.81
CA CYS A 272 -2.15 4.66 -24.22
C CYS A 272 -1.44 3.72 -23.23
N LYS A 273 -0.11 3.84 -23.16
CA LYS A 273 0.73 3.09 -22.22
C LYS A 273 1.55 4.03 -21.36
N ILE A 274 1.50 3.80 -20.05
CA ILE A 274 2.36 4.46 -19.06
C ILE A 274 3.71 3.74 -19.05
N GLN A 275 4.78 4.49 -19.29
CA GLN A 275 6.17 4.02 -19.20
C GLN A 275 6.94 4.88 -18.21
N VAL A 276 7.66 4.22 -17.30
CA VAL A 276 8.47 4.88 -16.28
C VAL A 276 9.92 4.48 -16.49
N THR A 277 10.81 5.48 -16.46
CA THR A 277 12.26 5.29 -16.56
C THR A 277 12.97 6.04 -15.44
N GLY A 278 14.22 5.65 -15.17
CA GLY A 278 15.08 6.33 -14.19
C GLY A 278 14.81 5.99 -12.73
N LEU A 279 14.06 4.92 -12.45
CA LEU A 279 13.93 4.32 -11.13
C LEU A 279 14.56 2.93 -11.10
N PRO A 280 15.13 2.46 -9.98
CA PRO A 280 15.63 1.10 -9.83
C PRO A 280 14.52 0.06 -10.09
N THR A 281 14.75 -0.87 -11.00
CA THR A 281 13.76 -1.91 -11.34
C THR A 281 13.83 -3.10 -10.37
N GLU A 282 12.76 -3.87 -10.30
CA GLU A 282 12.70 -5.14 -9.54
C GLU A 282 13.92 -6.01 -9.86
N SER A 283 14.18 -6.29 -11.14
CA SER A 283 15.31 -7.12 -11.59
C SER A 283 16.67 -6.52 -11.22
N GLY A 284 16.82 -5.20 -11.31
CA GLY A 284 18.09 -4.53 -11.02
C GLY A 284 18.46 -4.61 -9.53
N ILE A 285 17.47 -4.46 -8.65
CA ILE A 285 17.68 -4.61 -7.20
C ILE A 285 17.94 -6.07 -6.83
N GLU A 286 17.26 -7.03 -7.47
CA GLU A 286 17.51 -8.46 -7.26
C GLU A 286 18.93 -8.85 -7.63
N GLU A 287 19.40 -8.42 -8.79
CA GLU A 287 20.78 -8.66 -9.21
C GLU A 287 21.77 -8.07 -8.21
N ALA A 288 21.54 -6.82 -7.77
CA ALA A 288 22.42 -6.19 -6.79
C ALA A 288 22.43 -6.94 -5.44
N LEU A 289 21.27 -7.43 -4.97
CA LEU A 289 21.18 -8.28 -3.77
C LEU A 289 21.95 -9.59 -3.93
N GLU A 290 21.85 -10.25 -5.09
CA GLU A 290 22.59 -11.49 -5.38
C GLU A 290 24.11 -11.25 -5.40
N GLN A 291 24.56 -10.14 -5.99
CA GLN A 291 25.97 -9.76 -5.98
C GLN A 291 26.48 -9.44 -4.57
N LEU A 292 25.65 -8.80 -3.73
CA LEU A 292 25.97 -8.53 -2.33
C LEU A 292 26.11 -9.84 -1.53
N GLU A 293 25.19 -10.79 -1.71
CA GLU A 293 25.26 -12.11 -1.05
C GLU A 293 26.49 -12.91 -1.45
N LYS A 294 26.96 -12.75 -2.71
CA LYS A 294 28.21 -13.36 -3.21
C LYS A 294 29.48 -12.64 -2.77
N GLY A 295 29.37 -11.45 -2.18
CA GLY A 295 30.52 -10.61 -1.80
C GLY A 295 31.19 -9.91 -2.98
N ASN A 296 30.52 -9.82 -4.14
CA ASN A 296 31.06 -9.19 -5.35
C ASN A 296 30.93 -7.67 -5.34
N ILE A 297 30.01 -7.12 -4.56
CA ILE A 297 29.82 -5.68 -4.38
C ILE A 297 29.86 -5.31 -2.90
N GLY A 298 30.34 -4.11 -2.60
CA GLY A 298 30.40 -3.56 -1.26
C GLY A 298 29.09 -2.89 -0.81
N PHE A 299 29.06 -2.46 0.45
CA PHE A 299 27.94 -1.75 1.08
C PHE A 299 27.60 -0.42 0.42
N GLU A 300 28.60 0.36 0.01
CA GLU A 300 28.40 1.65 -0.67
C GLU A 300 27.76 1.46 -2.06
N GLU A 301 28.17 0.40 -2.77
CA GLU A 301 27.68 0.11 -4.10
C GLU A 301 26.21 -0.33 -4.10
N ILE A 302 25.81 -1.20 -3.16
CA ILE A 302 24.40 -1.60 -3.03
C ILE A 302 23.52 -0.40 -2.70
N VAL A 303 23.94 0.47 -1.77
CA VAL A 303 23.18 1.68 -1.42
C VAL A 303 23.00 2.58 -2.64
N THR A 304 24.05 2.75 -3.44
CA THR A 304 23.98 3.56 -4.68
C THR A 304 23.02 2.96 -5.72
N LYS A 305 22.99 1.63 -5.85
CA LYS A 305 22.14 0.93 -6.83
C LYS A 305 20.66 0.89 -6.47
N ILE A 306 20.32 0.93 -5.18
CA ILE A 306 18.93 0.77 -4.70
C ILE A 306 18.24 2.10 -4.36
N THR A 307 19.01 3.15 -4.08
CA THR A 307 18.45 4.43 -3.61
C THR A 307 17.71 5.14 -4.75
N ILE A 308 16.48 5.57 -4.45
CA ILE A 308 15.64 6.42 -5.30
C ILE A 308 16.01 7.89 -5.10
#